data_AF-A0A7V5K671-F1
#
_entry.id   AF-A0A7V5K671-F1
#
_cell.length_a   1.000
_cell.length_b   1.000
_cell.length_c   1.000
_cell.angle_alpha   90.00
_cell.angle_beta   90.00
_cell.angle_gamma   90.00
#
_symmetry.space_group_name_H-M   'P 1'
#
loop_
_entity.id
_entity.type
_entity.pdbx_description
1 polymer ?
#
loop_
_entity_poly.entity_id
_entity_poly.type
_entity_poly.pdbx_seq_one_letter_code
_entity_poly.pdbx_strand_id
1 'polypeptide(L)'
;MPYTLAYRLSSPATGSWHRSGPSGSSGLYRPTDWMSRIQRSKRCCRVTGAAWIKSQIWPGRLPGPATEGRTVMGRRLDRRGFLVAGAAALGAAASMNVMGGVAAGAQAEKGGKSVKGAKAVEQYEVYALKYAGPFTSKLAMVLWMEGWDQEIERNYYFWAVRSKTGDTTLVDTGTGPTEGARRKLKNYVNPVEAVARLKINPEQVSKVVITHIHFDHVGGMEVFPKAFPKARFYVQKKEFDFWVKNPVAKRKPFQGITDSLANQALADLEGSKRLVLVDGDRPIAPGLELLLAPGHTVGLQAVMVNTAKGRVILASDCAHIHRSFKEDIPSCLITDMVAWLKSYDKLRGKTSLDLIFPGHDVMMLNDFPKVAEEVTRLA
;
A
#
# COMPACT_ATOMS: atom_id res chain seq x y z
N MET A 1 -13.78 -11.71 54.59
CA MET A 1 -12.81 -11.60 53.47
C MET A 1 -13.60 -11.69 52.17
N PRO A 2 -13.42 -10.84 51.13
CA PRO A 2 -12.56 -9.65 51.01
C PRO A 2 -13.25 -8.36 50.50
N TYR A 3 -12.61 -7.23 50.85
CA TYR A 3 -12.38 -5.96 50.14
C TYR A 3 -13.47 -5.22 49.33
N THR A 4 -13.81 -4.06 49.90
CA THR A 4 -14.44 -2.85 49.37
C THR A 4 -13.61 -2.14 48.29
N LEU A 5 -14.27 -1.54 47.28
CA LEU A 5 -13.80 -0.32 46.63
C LEU A 5 -15.02 0.53 46.21
N ALA A 6 -15.30 1.60 46.93
CA ALA A 6 -16.32 2.59 46.59
C ALA A 6 -15.63 3.88 46.12
N TYR A 7 -15.94 4.32 44.90
CA TYR A 7 -15.53 5.61 44.37
C TYR A 7 -16.33 6.72 45.05
N ARG A 8 -15.64 7.66 45.71
CA ARG A 8 -16.21 8.88 46.29
C ARG A 8 -15.72 10.07 45.46
N LEU A 9 -16.61 10.69 44.70
CA LEU A 9 -16.38 12.01 44.10
C LEU A 9 -16.67 13.07 45.16
N SER A 10 -15.70 13.93 45.42
CA SER A 10 -15.79 15.10 46.28
C SER A 10 -16.40 16.29 45.53
N SER A 11 -17.32 17.00 46.18
CA SER A 11 -17.67 18.40 45.90
C SER A 11 -17.42 19.22 47.16
N PRO A 12 -17.01 20.50 47.08
CA PRO A 12 -16.93 21.35 48.26
C PRO A 12 -18.23 22.12 48.54
N ALA A 13 -18.35 22.48 49.81
CA ALA A 13 -19.47 23.03 50.56
C ALA A 13 -19.88 24.47 50.15
N THR A 14 -21.18 24.73 50.03
CA THR A 14 -22.09 25.54 50.89
C THR A 14 -22.01 27.06 50.80
N GLY A 15 -23.16 27.66 50.49
CA GLY A 15 -23.55 29.03 50.81
C GLY A 15 -25.05 29.21 50.51
N SER A 16 -25.87 29.29 51.57
CA SER A 16 -27.32 29.52 51.55
C SER A 16 -27.68 30.96 51.22
N TRP A 17 -28.83 31.23 50.57
CA TRP A 17 -29.81 32.28 50.97
C TRP A 17 -31.16 32.14 50.21
N HIS A 18 -32.24 32.21 50.99
CA HIS A 18 -33.65 32.56 50.76
C HIS A 18 -34.59 31.87 49.73
N ARG A 19 -35.76 31.48 50.26
CA ARG A 19 -37.02 31.12 49.57
C ARG A 19 -37.86 32.36 49.25
N SER A 20 -38.52 32.33 48.09
CA SER A 20 -39.91 32.77 47.87
C SER A 20 -40.40 32.19 46.53
N GLY A 21 -41.60 31.58 46.49
CA GLY A 21 -42.26 31.09 45.25
C GLY A 21 -43.28 32.12 44.72
N PRO A 22 -44.30 31.73 43.92
CA PRO A 22 -44.45 30.57 43.04
C PRO A 22 -44.92 30.96 41.59
N SER A 23 -45.24 29.94 40.78
CA SER A 23 -46.06 29.91 39.55
C SER A 23 -45.34 29.87 38.18
N GLY A 24 -45.85 29.03 37.27
CA GLY A 24 -45.59 29.15 35.82
C GLY A 24 -45.21 27.88 35.04
N SER A 25 -46.16 26.95 34.90
CA SER A 25 -46.45 26.09 33.72
C SER A 25 -45.37 25.67 32.69
N SER A 26 -45.38 24.34 32.47
CA SER A 26 -45.39 23.60 31.19
C SER A 26 -44.15 23.58 30.27
N GLY A 27 -43.64 22.37 30.02
CA GLY A 27 -42.69 22.07 28.95
C GLY A 27 -42.17 20.63 29.00
N LEU A 28 -43.04 19.66 28.73
CA LEU A 28 -42.72 18.24 28.63
C LEU A 28 -41.91 17.95 27.34
N TYR A 29 -40.77 17.28 27.47
CA TYR A 29 -40.25 16.38 26.43
C TYR A 29 -39.63 15.16 27.12
N ARG A 30 -40.31 14.00 27.03
CA ARG A 30 -39.83 12.71 27.54
C ARG A 30 -38.99 12.00 26.48
N PRO A 31 -37.81 11.44 26.81
CA PRO A 31 -37.15 10.44 25.97
C PRO A 31 -37.87 9.09 26.08
N THR A 32 -38.14 8.44 24.95
CA THR A 32 -38.76 7.11 24.88
C THR A 32 -37.77 6.02 25.26
N ASP A 33 -38.17 5.20 26.23
CA ASP A 33 -37.53 3.97 26.72
C ASP A 33 -37.38 2.90 25.63
N TRP A 34 -36.17 2.35 25.52
CA TRP A 34 -35.81 1.17 24.72
C TRP A 34 -35.61 -0.04 25.64
N MET A 35 -36.62 -0.46 26.40
CA MET A 35 -36.59 -1.73 27.14
C MET A 35 -38.00 -2.30 27.34
N SER A 36 -38.40 -3.28 26.52
CA SER A 36 -39.17 -4.46 26.95
C SER A 36 -39.65 -5.29 25.74
N ARG A 37 -39.08 -6.48 25.55
CA ARG A 37 -39.76 -7.70 25.01
C ARG A 37 -38.78 -8.86 24.90
N ILE A 38 -38.48 -9.52 26.01
CA ILE A 38 -38.09 -10.94 26.00
C ILE A 38 -38.76 -11.60 27.19
N GLN A 39 -39.84 -12.35 26.95
CA GLN A 39 -40.21 -13.44 27.83
C GLN A 39 -41.08 -14.49 27.11
N ARG A 40 -40.65 -15.74 27.29
CA ARG A 40 -41.39 -17.02 27.30
C ARG A 40 -41.64 -17.74 25.98
N SER A 41 -40.80 -18.76 25.74
CA SER A 41 -41.28 -20.15 25.80
C SER A 41 -40.18 -21.08 26.32
N LYS A 42 -40.37 -21.61 27.54
CA LYS A 42 -39.61 -22.74 28.09
C LYS A 42 -40.44 -24.01 27.87
N ARG A 43 -39.82 -25.05 27.31
CA ARG A 43 -39.97 -26.48 27.68
C ARG A 43 -38.89 -27.27 26.92
N CYS A 44 -37.79 -27.61 27.58
CA CYS A 44 -37.54 -28.86 28.32
C CYS A 44 -37.17 -30.04 27.39
N CYS A 45 -35.88 -30.39 27.30
CA CYS A 45 -35.34 -31.68 27.77
C CYS A 45 -33.83 -31.78 27.51
N ARG A 46 -33.16 -32.47 28.45
CA ARG A 46 -31.71 -32.70 28.57
C ARG A 46 -31.21 -33.80 27.62
N VAL A 47 -29.97 -33.59 27.14
CA VAL A 47 -28.80 -34.49 27.10
C VAL A 47 -28.99 -35.97 26.68
N THR A 48 -28.32 -36.40 25.61
CA THR A 48 -27.22 -37.42 25.60
C THR A 48 -26.79 -37.82 24.17
N GLY A 49 -25.49 -38.03 23.97
CA GLY A 49 -24.93 -39.23 23.32
C GLY A 49 -25.02 -39.44 21.80
N ALA A 50 -23.89 -39.20 21.13
CA ALA A 50 -23.17 -40.09 20.18
C ALA A 50 -23.83 -40.80 18.97
N ALA A 51 -23.06 -40.76 17.87
CA ALA A 51 -22.81 -41.81 16.85
C ALA A 51 -23.62 -41.86 15.52
N TRP A 52 -22.91 -41.47 14.44
CA TRP A 52 -22.58 -42.27 13.23
C TRP A 52 -23.66 -43.11 12.50
N ILE A 53 -24.00 -42.71 11.25
CA ILE A 53 -23.86 -43.44 9.95
C ILE A 53 -24.93 -43.06 8.89
N LYS A 54 -24.40 -42.73 7.70
CA LYS A 54 -24.90 -42.79 6.30
C LYS A 54 -26.40 -42.97 6.03
N SER A 55 -26.93 -42.14 5.11
CA SER A 55 -27.43 -42.63 3.81
C SER A 55 -27.64 -41.48 2.82
N GLN A 56 -27.26 -41.74 1.57
CA GLN A 56 -27.64 -40.99 0.38
C GLN A 56 -29.12 -41.18 0.08
N ILE A 57 -29.75 -40.23 -0.63
CA ILE A 57 -30.60 -40.43 -1.83
C ILE A 57 -31.17 -39.06 -2.25
N TRP A 58 -30.92 -38.71 -3.52
CA TRP A 58 -31.65 -37.71 -4.32
C TRP A 58 -32.83 -38.43 -4.99
N PRO A 59 -33.97 -37.79 -5.29
CA PRO A 59 -34.04 -37.02 -6.55
C PRO A 59 -35.02 -35.82 -6.52
N GLY A 60 -34.95 -34.95 -7.53
CA GLY A 60 -36.07 -34.05 -7.83
C GLY A 60 -35.70 -32.80 -8.63
N ARG A 61 -35.81 -32.90 -9.95
CA ARG A 61 -35.59 -31.86 -10.97
C ARG A 61 -36.92 -31.19 -11.35
N LEU A 62 -36.85 -29.96 -11.85
CA LEU A 62 -37.62 -29.28 -12.95
C LEU A 62 -38.21 -27.91 -12.54
N PRO A 63 -38.54 -27.00 -13.48
CA PRO A 63 -37.77 -26.48 -14.62
C PRO A 63 -37.72 -24.93 -14.64
N GLY A 64 -36.86 -24.34 -15.48
CA GLY A 64 -36.83 -22.89 -15.75
C GLY A 64 -37.63 -22.49 -17.00
N PRO A 65 -37.73 -21.19 -17.31
CA PRO A 65 -38.06 -20.72 -18.65
C PRO A 65 -36.82 -20.18 -19.38
N ALA A 66 -36.75 -20.48 -20.67
CA ALA A 66 -35.82 -19.95 -21.65
C ALA A 66 -36.21 -18.53 -22.09
N THR A 67 -35.24 -17.72 -22.51
CA THR A 67 -35.32 -16.89 -23.73
C THR A 67 -33.92 -16.35 -24.12
N GLU A 68 -33.47 -16.82 -25.29
CA GLU A 68 -32.79 -16.11 -26.39
C GLU A 68 -31.68 -15.07 -26.13
N GLY A 69 -30.44 -15.55 -26.27
CA GLY A 69 -29.53 -15.22 -27.38
C GLY A 69 -29.48 -13.79 -27.95
N ARG A 70 -28.42 -13.06 -27.63
CA ARG A 70 -27.77 -12.13 -28.57
C ARG A 70 -26.26 -12.16 -28.43
N THR A 71 -25.62 -12.66 -29.48
CA THR A 71 -24.18 -12.65 -29.72
C THR A 71 -23.71 -11.21 -29.96
N VAL A 72 -22.67 -10.75 -29.27
CA VAL A 72 -21.91 -9.56 -29.67
C VAL A 72 -20.47 -9.97 -29.93
N MET A 73 -20.14 -10.01 -31.21
CA MET A 73 -18.82 -10.28 -31.75
C MET A 73 -17.93 -9.04 -31.58
N GLY A 74 -16.68 -9.26 -31.21
CA GLY A 74 -15.73 -8.23 -30.81
C GLY A 74 -15.32 -7.22 -31.89
N ARG A 75 -14.74 -6.11 -31.42
CA ARG A 75 -13.87 -5.25 -32.22
C ARG A 75 -12.65 -4.87 -31.39
N ARG A 76 -11.47 -5.29 -31.89
CA ARG A 76 -10.17 -4.66 -31.59
C ARG A 76 -10.24 -3.20 -32.04
N LEU A 77 -9.73 -2.29 -31.21
CA LEU A 77 -9.45 -0.92 -31.62
C LEU A 77 -7.95 -0.73 -31.70
N ASP A 78 -7.45 -0.68 -32.93
CA ASP A 78 -6.19 -0.05 -33.31
C ASP A 78 -6.47 1.44 -33.56
N ARG A 79 -5.57 2.33 -33.14
CA ARG A 79 -5.62 3.77 -33.42
C ARG A 79 -4.25 4.24 -33.90
N ARG A 80 -4.01 4.07 -35.20
CA ARG A 80 -3.14 4.94 -36.01
C ARG A 80 -3.98 5.65 -37.07
N GLY A 81 -3.82 6.97 -37.15
CA GLY A 81 -4.12 7.81 -38.31
C GLY A 81 -5.57 8.26 -38.46
N PHE A 82 -5.82 9.57 -38.39
CA PHE A 82 -5.88 10.42 -39.59
C PHE A 82 -6.08 11.90 -39.22
N LEU A 83 -5.35 12.77 -39.94
CA LEU A 83 -5.39 14.23 -39.96
C LEU A 83 -6.04 14.69 -41.28
N VAL A 84 -6.41 15.98 -41.35
CA VAL A 84 -6.85 16.78 -42.52
C VAL A 84 -8.36 16.68 -42.83
N ALA A 85 -9.17 17.72 -43.07
CA ALA A 85 -9.00 19.16 -43.35
C ALA A 85 -10.27 19.94 -42.95
N GLY A 86 -10.16 21.27 -42.86
CA GLY A 86 -11.32 22.17 -42.88
C GLY A 86 -10.94 23.61 -42.54
N ALA A 87 -10.42 24.35 -43.53
CA ALA A 87 -10.11 25.77 -43.43
C ALA A 87 -11.31 26.67 -43.76
N ALA A 88 -11.19 27.92 -43.29
CA ALA A 88 -11.80 29.17 -43.77
C ALA A 88 -13.09 29.67 -43.07
N ALA A 89 -12.91 30.75 -42.30
CA ALA A 89 -13.67 32.00 -42.47
C ALA A 89 -12.89 33.19 -41.87
N LEU A 90 -12.67 34.21 -42.70
CA LEU A 90 -12.09 35.52 -42.41
C LEU A 90 -13.13 36.46 -41.76
N GLY A 91 -12.68 37.39 -40.90
CA GLY A 91 -13.45 38.55 -40.47
C GLY A 91 -12.63 39.45 -39.53
N ALA A 92 -12.44 40.71 -39.92
CA ALA A 92 -11.40 41.62 -39.46
C ALA A 92 -11.80 42.62 -38.35
N ALA A 93 -10.80 43.43 -37.95
CA ALA A 93 -10.81 44.68 -37.16
C ALA A 93 -10.73 44.51 -35.62
N ALA A 94 -9.98 45.31 -34.84
CA ALA A 94 -9.31 46.57 -35.09
C ALA A 94 -8.09 46.77 -34.15
N SER A 95 -7.21 47.64 -34.60
CA SER A 95 -5.96 48.10 -34.00
C SER A 95 -6.15 48.92 -32.72
N MET A 96 -5.28 48.75 -31.73
CA MET A 96 -4.85 49.86 -30.85
C MET A 96 -3.35 49.73 -30.58
N ASN A 97 -2.61 50.68 -31.14
CA ASN A 97 -1.23 51.02 -30.79
C ASN A 97 -1.21 51.65 -29.40
N VAL A 98 -0.27 51.23 -28.56
CA VAL A 98 0.40 52.12 -27.60
C VAL A 98 1.90 51.86 -27.72
N MET A 99 2.59 52.81 -28.35
CA MET A 99 4.04 52.96 -28.25
C MET A 99 4.38 53.52 -26.86
N GLY A 100 5.42 52.95 -26.26
CA GLY A 100 6.17 53.56 -25.17
C GLY A 100 7.54 52.90 -25.12
N GLY A 101 8.54 53.53 -25.75
CA GLY A 101 9.96 53.21 -25.54
C GLY A 101 10.30 53.33 -24.04
N VAL A 102 11.31 52.63 -23.53
CA VAL A 102 12.71 53.07 -23.65
C VAL A 102 13.63 51.85 -23.77
N ALA A 103 14.52 51.89 -24.76
CA ALA A 103 15.70 51.05 -24.84
C ALA A 103 16.79 51.61 -23.91
N ALA A 104 17.30 50.76 -23.01
CA ALA A 104 18.58 50.97 -22.36
C ALA A 104 19.42 49.72 -22.59
N GLY A 105 20.43 49.84 -23.45
CA GLY A 105 21.43 48.81 -23.66
C GLY A 105 22.31 48.67 -22.44
N ALA A 106 22.61 47.43 -22.07
CA ALA A 106 23.74 47.10 -21.22
C ALA A 106 24.36 45.79 -21.74
N GLN A 107 25.68 45.85 -21.85
CA GLN A 107 26.56 44.93 -22.55
C GLN A 107 26.53 43.52 -21.96
N ALA A 108 26.71 42.54 -22.84
CA ALA A 108 26.94 41.16 -22.47
C ALA A 108 28.35 41.00 -21.86
N GLU A 109 28.43 40.79 -20.55
CA GLU A 109 29.63 40.24 -19.92
C GLU A 109 29.70 38.73 -20.15
N LYS A 110 30.67 38.32 -20.97
CA LYS A 110 31.13 36.93 -21.07
C LYS A 110 31.90 36.57 -19.80
N GLY A 111 31.20 36.01 -18.82
CA GLY A 111 31.76 35.58 -17.54
C GLY A 111 31.28 34.20 -17.08
N GLY A 112 31.07 33.26 -18.01
CA GLY A 112 30.67 31.89 -17.67
C GLY A 112 31.85 31.06 -17.17
N LYS A 113 32.13 31.10 -15.85
CA LYS A 113 32.96 30.07 -15.20
C LYS A 113 32.32 28.71 -15.47
N SER A 114 33.02 27.86 -16.21
CA SER A 114 32.71 26.44 -16.39
C SER A 114 32.52 25.80 -15.00
N VAL A 115 31.28 25.57 -14.62
CA VAL A 115 30.95 24.75 -13.45
C VAL A 115 31.47 23.34 -13.74
N LYS A 116 32.52 22.95 -13.03
CA LYS A 116 33.11 21.61 -13.10
C LYS A 116 32.02 20.57 -12.86
N GLY A 117 31.81 19.74 -13.88
CA GLY A 117 31.07 18.49 -13.95
C GLY A 117 30.12 18.17 -12.79
N ALA A 118 28.82 18.37 -13.00
CA ALA A 118 27.82 17.59 -12.29
C ALA A 118 28.13 16.10 -12.55
N LYS A 119 28.52 15.35 -11.53
CA LYS A 119 28.68 13.89 -11.64
C LYS A 119 27.37 13.35 -12.20
N ALA A 120 27.45 12.59 -13.30
CA ALA A 120 26.29 11.90 -13.85
C ALA A 120 25.63 11.10 -12.73
N VAL A 121 24.35 11.37 -12.49
CA VAL A 121 23.63 10.69 -11.42
C VAL A 121 23.55 9.21 -11.76
N GLU A 122 23.88 8.35 -10.81
CA GLU A 122 23.85 6.91 -10.98
C GLU A 122 22.46 6.46 -11.44
N GLN A 123 22.43 5.57 -12.44
CA GLN A 123 21.22 5.01 -13.02
C GLN A 123 21.14 3.52 -12.71
N TYR A 124 19.93 3.07 -12.38
CA TYR A 124 19.63 1.71 -12.01
C TYR A 124 18.69 1.04 -13.01
N GLU A 125 18.77 -0.29 -13.06
CA GLU A 125 17.72 -1.13 -13.62
C GLU A 125 16.80 -1.61 -12.49
N VAL A 126 15.50 -1.69 -12.76
CA VAL A 126 14.48 -2.09 -11.78
C VAL A 126 13.77 -3.36 -12.22
N TYR A 127 13.71 -4.34 -11.32
CA TYR A 127 13.12 -5.66 -11.57
C TYR A 127 12.00 -5.95 -10.59
N ALA A 128 10.87 -6.46 -11.07
CA ALA A 128 9.82 -7.02 -10.23
C ALA A 128 10.00 -8.55 -10.16
N LEU A 129 10.03 -9.08 -8.94
CA LEU A 129 10.20 -10.51 -8.67
C LEU A 129 8.89 -11.03 -8.07
N LYS A 130 8.09 -11.72 -8.87
CA LYS A 130 6.90 -12.39 -8.35
C LYS A 130 7.32 -13.63 -7.58
N TYR A 131 6.84 -13.75 -6.35
CA TYR A 131 7.13 -14.91 -5.50
C TYR A 131 5.89 -15.70 -5.09
N ALA A 132 4.67 -15.19 -5.32
CA ALA A 132 3.43 -15.94 -5.11
C ALA A 132 2.26 -15.39 -5.95
N GLY A 133 1.23 -16.20 -6.13
CA GLY A 133 0.01 -15.85 -6.86
C GLY A 133 -0.14 -16.53 -8.24
N PRO A 134 -1.22 -16.23 -8.99
CA PRO A 134 -2.20 -15.18 -8.71
C PRO A 134 -3.18 -15.54 -7.61
N PHE A 135 -3.61 -14.52 -6.87
CA PHE A 135 -4.66 -14.57 -5.85
C PHE A 135 -5.87 -13.77 -6.32
N THR A 136 -7.05 -14.36 -6.21
CA THR A 136 -8.31 -13.68 -6.50
C THR A 136 -8.89 -13.08 -5.23
N SER A 137 -9.39 -11.84 -5.29
CA SER A 137 -10.21 -11.22 -4.23
C SER A 137 -11.30 -10.36 -4.84
N LYS A 138 -12.22 -9.86 -4.01
CA LYS A 138 -13.11 -8.78 -4.42
C LYS A 138 -12.32 -7.51 -4.75
N LEU A 139 -12.79 -6.75 -5.72
CA LEU A 139 -12.16 -5.47 -6.11
C LEU A 139 -12.13 -4.49 -4.93
N ALA A 140 -13.15 -4.54 -4.07
CA ALA A 140 -13.25 -3.73 -2.86
C ALA A 140 -12.06 -3.89 -1.88
N MET A 141 -11.30 -4.98 -1.99
CA MET A 141 -10.09 -5.20 -1.19
C MET A 141 -8.88 -4.38 -1.67
N VAL A 142 -8.88 -3.95 -2.93
CA VAL A 142 -7.77 -3.20 -3.53
C VAL A 142 -8.17 -1.79 -3.98
N LEU A 143 -9.46 -1.52 -4.11
CA LEU A 143 -10.05 -0.19 -4.29
C LEU A 143 -11.12 0.03 -3.22
N TRP A 144 -10.90 1.01 -2.35
CA TRP A 144 -11.74 1.31 -1.21
C TRP A 144 -13.21 1.48 -1.60
N MET A 145 -14.06 0.61 -1.05
CA MET A 145 -15.53 0.62 -1.22
C MET A 145 -16.05 0.41 -2.66
N GLU A 146 -15.20 0.02 -3.61
CA GLU A 146 -15.56 -0.15 -5.02
C GLU A 146 -15.72 -1.61 -5.46
N GLY A 147 -16.70 -1.89 -6.33
CA GLY A 147 -16.83 -3.17 -7.03
C GLY A 147 -16.91 -4.42 -6.13
N TRP A 148 -17.80 -4.42 -5.13
CA TRP A 148 -18.02 -5.56 -4.23
C TRP A 148 -18.42 -6.87 -4.93
N ASP A 149 -19.05 -6.75 -6.09
CA ASP A 149 -19.47 -7.83 -6.98
C ASP A 149 -18.38 -8.25 -7.98
N GLN A 150 -17.34 -7.43 -8.14
CA GLN A 150 -16.25 -7.66 -9.06
C GLN A 150 -15.09 -8.40 -8.39
N GLU A 151 -14.37 -9.19 -9.17
CA GLU A 151 -13.16 -9.87 -8.74
C GLU A 151 -11.95 -9.30 -9.46
N ILE A 152 -10.81 -9.41 -8.79
CA ILE A 152 -9.51 -9.01 -9.33
C ILE A 152 -8.45 -10.01 -8.92
N GLU A 153 -7.51 -10.22 -9.83
CA GLU A 153 -6.30 -10.99 -9.55
C GLU A 153 -5.17 -10.05 -9.11
N ARG A 154 -4.38 -10.53 -8.17
CA ARG A 154 -3.16 -9.86 -7.70
C ARG A 154 -2.04 -10.87 -7.48
N ASN A 155 -0.81 -10.40 -7.58
CA ASN A 155 0.38 -11.19 -7.30
C ASN A 155 1.15 -10.55 -6.14
N TYR A 156 1.99 -11.35 -5.49
CA TYR A 156 2.92 -10.81 -4.51
C TYR A 156 4.31 -10.68 -5.12
N TYR A 157 4.88 -9.49 -4.92
CA TYR A 157 6.16 -9.08 -5.48
C TYR A 157 7.06 -8.52 -4.39
N PHE A 158 8.34 -8.52 -4.68
CA PHE A 158 9.31 -7.59 -4.13
C PHE A 158 10.23 -7.18 -5.30
N TRP A 159 11.12 -6.22 -5.11
CA TRP A 159 11.92 -5.66 -6.21
C TRP A 159 13.42 -5.78 -5.99
N ALA A 160 14.16 -5.85 -7.09
CA ALA A 160 15.60 -5.66 -7.11
C ALA A 160 15.94 -4.42 -7.93
N VAL A 161 16.76 -3.55 -7.35
CA VAL A 161 17.27 -2.32 -7.96
C VAL A 161 18.77 -2.47 -8.10
N ARG A 162 19.24 -2.60 -9.35
CA ARG A 162 20.62 -2.97 -9.66
C ARG A 162 21.35 -1.84 -10.36
N SER A 163 22.49 -1.45 -9.79
CA SER A 163 23.41 -0.49 -10.40
C SER A 163 24.17 -1.11 -11.57
N LYS A 164 24.78 -0.28 -12.42
CA LYS A 164 25.67 -0.75 -13.49
C LYS A 164 26.92 -1.48 -12.97
N THR A 165 27.35 -1.20 -11.73
CA THR A 165 28.51 -1.84 -11.09
C THR A 165 28.16 -3.13 -10.38
N GLY A 166 26.87 -3.48 -10.30
CA GLY A 166 26.37 -4.70 -9.67
C GLY A 166 25.90 -4.54 -8.22
N ASP A 167 26.17 -3.40 -7.56
CA ASP A 167 25.56 -3.10 -6.24
C ASP A 167 24.04 -3.17 -6.36
N THR A 168 23.40 -3.91 -5.46
CA THR A 168 21.98 -4.21 -5.51
C THR A 168 21.29 -3.79 -4.22
N THR A 169 20.17 -3.10 -4.38
CA THR A 169 19.20 -2.83 -3.31
C THR A 169 17.98 -3.71 -3.54
N LEU A 170 17.59 -4.51 -2.55
CA LEU A 170 16.29 -5.18 -2.55
C LEU A 170 15.26 -4.27 -1.89
N VAL A 171 14.05 -4.22 -2.43
CA VAL A 171 12.92 -3.48 -1.87
C VAL A 171 11.84 -4.50 -1.54
N ASP A 172 11.53 -4.60 -0.25
CA ASP A 172 10.84 -5.69 0.43
C ASP A 172 11.57 -7.04 0.38
N THR A 173 11.05 -7.98 1.15
CA THR A 173 11.63 -9.31 1.37
C THR A 173 10.67 -10.45 1.06
N GLY A 174 9.43 -10.14 0.66
CA GLY A 174 8.38 -11.14 0.43
C GLY A 174 7.90 -11.79 1.74
N THR A 175 7.20 -12.93 1.60
CA THR A 175 6.79 -13.78 2.72
C THR A 175 7.88 -14.79 3.05
N GLY A 176 8.16 -15.02 4.34
CA GLY A 176 9.13 -16.03 4.80
C GLY A 176 8.64 -17.46 4.56
N PRO A 177 9.53 -18.46 4.46
CA PRO A 177 9.16 -19.85 4.20
C PRO A 177 8.19 -20.43 5.25
N THR A 178 8.34 -20.07 6.53
CA THR A 178 7.43 -20.56 7.57
C THR A 178 6.01 -20.03 7.36
N GLU A 179 5.88 -18.73 7.15
CA GLU A 179 4.58 -18.07 6.95
C GLU A 179 3.94 -18.45 5.59
N GLY A 180 4.76 -18.60 4.54
CA GLY A 180 4.32 -19.05 3.22
C GLY A 180 3.71 -20.45 3.26
N ALA A 181 4.35 -21.38 3.99
CA ALA A 181 3.83 -22.72 4.23
C ALA A 181 2.54 -22.70 5.07
N ARG A 182 2.52 -21.92 6.17
CA ARG A 182 1.35 -21.79 7.05
C ARG A 182 0.12 -21.29 6.30
N ARG A 183 0.30 -20.31 5.40
CA ARG A 183 -0.76 -19.73 4.57
C ARG A 183 -1.08 -20.53 3.31
N LYS A 184 -0.26 -21.53 2.96
CA LYS A 184 -0.37 -22.30 1.71
C LYS A 184 -0.40 -21.38 0.49
N LEU A 185 0.55 -20.42 0.44
CA LEU A 185 0.59 -19.44 -0.64
C LEU A 185 0.72 -20.15 -2.00
N LYS A 186 -0.20 -19.84 -2.90
CA LYS A 186 -0.25 -20.42 -4.25
C LYS A 186 0.99 -20.03 -5.05
N ASN A 187 1.60 -21.00 -5.73
CA ASN A 187 2.81 -20.82 -6.53
C ASN A 187 3.94 -20.10 -5.78
N TYR A 188 4.08 -20.40 -4.48
CA TYR A 188 5.07 -19.77 -3.64
C TYR A 188 6.49 -20.18 -4.02
N VAL A 189 7.38 -19.20 -4.06
CA VAL A 189 8.83 -19.35 -4.23
C VAL A 189 9.49 -18.70 -3.02
N ASN A 190 10.53 -19.34 -2.47
CA ASN A 190 11.31 -18.72 -1.41
C ASN A 190 11.92 -17.40 -1.92
N PRO A 191 11.78 -16.27 -1.20
CA PRO A 191 12.29 -14.99 -1.69
C PRO A 191 13.80 -14.98 -2.02
N VAL A 192 14.63 -15.77 -1.33
CA VAL A 192 16.05 -15.91 -1.66
C VAL A 192 16.26 -16.61 -3.01
N GLU A 193 15.45 -17.63 -3.31
CA GLU A 193 15.46 -18.32 -4.60
C GLU A 193 14.96 -17.40 -5.71
N ALA A 194 13.95 -16.56 -5.44
CA ALA A 194 13.47 -15.56 -6.40
C ALA A 194 14.57 -14.55 -6.76
N VAL A 195 15.38 -14.09 -5.79
CA VAL A 195 16.56 -13.24 -6.06
C VAL A 195 17.59 -13.98 -6.91
N ALA A 196 17.84 -15.27 -6.63
CA ALA A 196 18.82 -16.07 -7.36
C ALA A 196 18.50 -16.21 -8.86
N ARG A 197 17.23 -16.08 -9.27
CA ARG A 197 16.82 -16.09 -10.69
C ARG A 197 17.43 -14.95 -11.50
N LEU A 198 17.80 -13.84 -10.87
CA LEU A 198 18.52 -12.73 -11.48
C LEU A 198 20.05 -12.91 -11.50
N LYS A 199 20.55 -14.05 -10.99
CA LYS A 199 21.99 -14.36 -10.85
C LYS A 199 22.75 -13.29 -10.05
N ILE A 200 22.07 -12.67 -9.08
CA ILE A 200 22.67 -11.71 -8.16
C ILE A 200 23.52 -12.48 -7.15
N ASN A 201 24.80 -12.13 -7.02
CA ASN A 201 25.62 -12.66 -5.94
C ASN A 201 25.12 -12.07 -4.61
N PRO A 202 24.86 -12.88 -3.57
CA PRO A 202 24.38 -12.36 -2.29
C PRO A 202 25.27 -11.27 -1.66
N GLU A 203 26.58 -11.30 -1.94
CA GLU A 203 27.54 -10.29 -1.49
C GLU A 203 27.37 -8.91 -2.16
N GLN A 204 26.64 -8.85 -3.28
CA GLN A 204 26.31 -7.60 -3.98
C GLN A 204 25.08 -6.92 -3.40
N VAL A 205 24.30 -7.60 -2.55
CA VAL A 205 23.14 -7.01 -1.88
C VAL A 205 23.63 -6.19 -0.68
N SER A 206 23.79 -4.88 -0.88
CA SER A 206 24.26 -3.99 0.18
C SER A 206 23.14 -3.37 1.00
N LYS A 207 21.92 -3.33 0.45
CA LYS A 207 20.76 -2.70 1.09
C LYS A 207 19.51 -3.55 0.89
N VAL A 208 18.69 -3.62 1.92
CA VAL A 208 17.34 -4.15 1.90
C VAL A 208 16.45 -3.05 2.46
N VAL A 209 15.48 -2.58 1.70
CA VAL A 209 14.50 -1.59 2.16
C VAL A 209 13.22 -2.33 2.50
N ILE A 210 12.73 -2.18 3.72
CA ILE A 210 11.42 -2.69 4.13
C ILE A 210 10.45 -1.53 3.97
N THR A 211 9.54 -1.62 3.01
CA THR A 211 8.57 -0.55 2.74
C THR A 211 7.60 -0.41 3.90
N HIS A 212 7.09 -1.52 4.42
CA HIS A 212 6.23 -1.58 5.60
C HIS A 212 6.24 -2.99 6.21
N ILE A 213 5.68 -3.15 7.42
CA ILE A 213 5.76 -4.40 8.20
C ILE A 213 4.43 -5.16 8.13
N HIS A 214 4.03 -5.54 6.91
CA HIS A 214 3.07 -6.62 6.68
C HIS A 214 3.79 -7.92 6.31
N PHE A 215 3.14 -9.07 6.55
CA PHE A 215 3.72 -10.41 6.43
C PHE A 215 4.28 -10.73 5.03
N ASP A 216 3.71 -10.12 3.99
CA ASP A 216 4.10 -10.24 2.58
C ASP A 216 5.24 -9.31 2.15
N HIS A 217 5.67 -8.40 3.02
CA HIS A 217 6.75 -7.46 2.74
C HIS A 217 7.97 -7.70 3.63
N VAL A 218 7.74 -7.94 4.92
CA VAL A 218 8.80 -8.18 5.93
C VAL A 218 9.12 -9.66 6.14
N GLY A 219 8.26 -10.57 5.70
CA GLY A 219 8.32 -12.00 6.02
C GLY A 219 9.68 -12.65 5.73
N GLY A 220 10.33 -12.26 4.62
CA GLY A 220 11.65 -12.77 4.25
C GLY A 220 12.77 -12.43 5.23
N MET A 221 12.55 -11.53 6.21
CA MET A 221 13.47 -11.31 7.33
C MET A 221 13.81 -12.58 8.11
N GLU A 222 12.97 -13.61 8.03
CA GLU A 222 13.27 -14.97 8.54
C GLU A 222 14.62 -15.50 8.02
N VAL A 223 14.98 -15.21 6.76
CA VAL A 223 16.15 -15.78 6.07
C VAL A 223 17.13 -14.74 5.51
N PHE A 224 16.67 -13.50 5.24
CA PHE A 224 17.46 -12.46 4.59
C PHE A 224 18.73 -12.05 5.35
N PRO A 225 18.73 -11.88 6.69
CA PRO A 225 19.95 -11.51 7.42
C PRO A 225 21.10 -12.50 7.22
N LYS A 226 20.79 -13.79 7.06
CA LYS A 226 21.78 -14.85 6.79
C LYS A 226 22.13 -14.93 5.30
N ALA A 227 21.14 -14.85 4.41
CA ALA A 227 21.34 -14.94 2.97
C ALA A 227 22.17 -13.77 2.42
N PHE A 228 21.99 -12.56 2.93
CA PHE A 228 22.65 -11.34 2.46
C PHE A 228 23.50 -10.71 3.56
N PRO A 229 24.67 -11.28 3.91
CA PRO A 229 25.40 -10.94 5.14
C PRO A 229 25.90 -9.48 5.18
N LYS A 230 26.13 -8.84 4.03
CA LYS A 230 26.54 -7.44 3.92
C LYS A 230 25.38 -6.44 3.97
N ALA A 231 24.14 -6.90 3.83
CA ALA A 231 23.00 -6.01 3.71
C ALA A 231 22.73 -5.23 5.00
N ARG A 232 22.45 -3.94 4.81
CA ARG A 232 21.80 -3.07 5.81
C ARG A 232 20.30 -2.99 5.51
N PHE A 233 19.48 -3.08 6.56
CA PHE A 233 18.02 -3.10 6.51
C PHE A 233 17.48 -1.72 6.87
N TYR A 234 16.79 -1.09 5.94
CA TYR A 234 16.23 0.25 6.10
C TYR A 234 14.73 0.16 6.35
N VAL A 235 14.26 0.78 7.42
CA VAL A 235 12.84 0.85 7.77
C VAL A 235 12.55 2.20 8.43
N GLN A 236 11.36 2.75 8.22
CA GLN A 236 10.95 3.96 8.94
C GLN A 236 10.88 3.67 10.44
N LYS A 237 11.42 4.57 11.26
CA LYS A 237 11.41 4.45 12.71
C LYS A 237 9.99 4.33 13.25
N LYS A 238 9.06 5.11 12.69
CA LYS A 238 7.63 5.06 13.04
C LYS A 238 7.00 3.69 12.76
N GLU A 239 7.40 3.05 11.67
CA GLU A 239 6.94 1.71 11.30
C GLU A 239 7.50 0.66 12.27
N PHE A 240 8.82 0.68 12.49
CA PHE A 240 9.48 -0.23 13.43
C PHE A 240 8.93 -0.11 14.85
N ASP A 241 8.84 1.11 15.39
CA ASP A 241 8.35 1.34 16.75
C ASP A 241 6.89 0.88 16.93
N PHE A 242 6.05 1.02 15.90
CA PHE A 242 4.67 0.53 15.98
C PHE A 242 4.62 -1.00 15.95
N TRP A 243 5.16 -1.64 14.93
CA TRP A 243 4.97 -3.08 14.72
C TRP A 243 5.80 -3.96 15.64
N VAL A 244 6.97 -3.47 16.08
CA VAL A 244 7.88 -4.24 16.95
C VAL A 244 7.60 -3.94 18.43
N LYS A 245 7.38 -2.68 18.80
CA LYS A 245 7.35 -2.25 20.22
C LYS A 245 5.96 -1.94 20.73
N ASN A 246 5.05 -1.45 19.89
CA ASN A 246 3.76 -0.98 20.37
C ASN A 246 2.77 -2.14 20.61
N PRO A 247 2.20 -2.29 21.83
CA PRO A 247 1.24 -3.34 22.11
C PRO A 247 -0.07 -3.22 21.31
N VAL A 248 -0.38 -2.04 20.75
CA VAL A 248 -1.53 -1.86 19.85
C VAL A 248 -1.41 -2.75 18.61
N ALA A 249 -0.20 -2.95 18.07
CA ALA A 249 0.04 -3.80 16.91
C ALA A 249 -0.28 -5.29 17.16
N LYS A 250 -0.43 -5.71 18.43
CA LYS A 250 -0.80 -7.08 18.81
C LYS A 250 -2.32 -7.30 18.92
N ARG A 251 -3.11 -6.24 18.74
CA ARG A 251 -4.58 -6.30 18.84
C ARG A 251 -5.21 -6.92 17.60
N LYS A 252 -6.43 -7.45 17.76
CA LYS A 252 -7.18 -8.19 16.74
C LYS A 252 -7.19 -7.59 15.33
N PRO A 253 -7.36 -6.26 15.12
CA PRO A 253 -7.37 -5.69 13.77
C PRO A 253 -6.07 -5.88 12.99
N PHE A 254 -4.93 -6.01 13.69
CA PHE A 254 -3.61 -6.23 13.09
C PHE A 254 -3.24 -7.72 13.03
N GLN A 255 -4.07 -8.60 13.58
CA GLN A 255 -3.85 -10.05 13.50
C GLN A 255 -4.10 -10.52 12.07
N GLY A 256 -3.18 -11.33 11.53
CA GLY A 256 -3.31 -11.89 10.18
C GLY A 256 -2.70 -11.04 9.07
N ILE A 257 -2.27 -9.81 9.35
CA ILE A 257 -1.50 -8.97 8.40
C ILE A 257 -0.03 -8.82 8.78
N THR A 258 0.38 -9.33 9.95
CA THR A 258 1.77 -9.32 10.43
C THR A 258 2.35 -10.73 10.51
N ASP A 259 3.68 -10.83 10.49
CA ASP A 259 4.45 -12.05 10.76
C ASP A 259 5.32 -11.85 12.01
N SER A 260 5.01 -12.56 13.11
CA SER A 260 5.75 -12.40 14.37
C SER A 260 7.20 -12.90 14.29
N LEU A 261 7.49 -13.91 13.47
CA LEU A 261 8.83 -14.45 13.31
C LEU A 261 9.71 -13.43 12.59
N ALA A 262 9.20 -12.86 11.51
CA ALA A 262 9.88 -11.82 10.76
C ALA A 262 10.06 -10.52 11.57
N ASN A 263 9.05 -10.12 12.34
CA ASN A 263 9.15 -8.95 13.23
C ASN A 263 10.23 -9.18 14.30
N GLN A 264 10.32 -10.38 14.87
CA GLN A 264 11.37 -10.73 15.83
C GLN A 264 12.76 -10.72 15.15
N ALA A 265 12.90 -11.31 13.96
CA ALA A 265 14.16 -11.30 13.23
C ALA A 265 14.64 -9.87 12.89
N LEU A 266 13.72 -8.95 12.61
CA LEU A 266 14.03 -7.53 12.43
C LEU A 266 14.41 -6.86 13.77
N ALA A 267 13.70 -7.18 14.86
CA ALA A 267 13.99 -6.69 16.20
C ALA A 267 15.37 -7.12 16.70
N ASP A 268 15.80 -8.34 16.37
CA ASP A 268 17.11 -8.89 16.73
C ASP A 268 18.29 -8.11 16.09
N LEU A 269 18.01 -7.31 15.05
CA LEU A 269 19.00 -6.40 14.46
C LEU A 269 19.09 -5.04 15.17
N GLU A 270 18.21 -4.75 16.13
CA GLU A 270 18.24 -3.50 16.90
C GLU A 270 19.57 -3.34 17.66
N GLY A 271 20.15 -2.14 17.61
CA GLY A 271 21.48 -1.85 18.16
C GLY A 271 22.65 -2.31 17.29
N SER A 272 22.42 -3.13 16.25
CA SER A 272 23.45 -3.49 15.27
C SER A 272 23.64 -2.40 14.22
N LYS A 273 24.79 -2.42 13.52
CA LYS A 273 25.03 -1.55 12.34
C LYS A 273 24.22 -1.96 11.10
N ARG A 274 23.56 -3.12 11.15
CA ARG A 274 22.76 -3.66 10.04
C ARG A 274 21.35 -3.13 10.02
N LEU A 275 20.78 -2.65 11.14
CA LEU A 275 19.49 -1.96 11.12
C LEU A 275 19.70 -0.45 10.95
N VAL A 276 18.93 0.15 10.05
CA VAL A 276 18.93 1.60 9.79
C VAL A 276 17.51 2.11 9.92
N LEU A 277 17.23 2.74 11.07
CA LEU A 277 15.97 3.43 11.29
C LEU A 277 16.03 4.79 10.61
N VAL A 278 15.04 5.07 9.76
CA VAL A 278 14.91 6.31 8.99
C VAL A 278 13.77 7.15 9.55
N ASP A 279 13.87 8.47 9.48
CA ASP A 279 12.78 9.37 9.87
C ASP A 279 12.49 10.34 8.71
N GLY A 280 11.38 10.12 8.01
CA GLY A 280 10.99 10.92 6.86
C GLY A 280 11.66 10.52 5.55
N ASP A 281 11.68 11.44 4.59
CA ASP A 281 12.32 11.24 3.28
C ASP A 281 13.86 11.24 3.45
N ARG A 282 14.55 10.28 2.82
CA ARG A 282 15.98 10.06 3.05
C ARG A 282 16.72 9.52 1.82
N PRO A 283 17.73 10.24 1.30
CA PRO A 283 18.67 9.67 0.34
C PRO A 283 19.47 8.53 0.96
N ILE A 284 19.56 7.39 0.28
CA ILE A 284 20.31 6.19 0.73
C ILE A 284 21.48 5.82 -0.19
N ALA A 285 21.49 6.35 -1.40
CA ALA A 285 22.61 6.34 -2.35
C ALA A 285 22.37 7.43 -3.41
N PRO A 286 23.38 7.83 -4.21
CA PRO A 286 23.15 8.66 -5.38
C PRO A 286 22.07 8.06 -6.29
N GLY A 287 20.95 8.76 -6.50
CA GLY A 287 19.84 8.26 -7.31
C GLY A 287 18.90 7.26 -6.64
N LEU A 288 19.07 6.99 -5.33
CA LEU A 288 18.13 6.22 -4.51
C LEU A 288 17.67 7.02 -3.29
N GLU A 289 16.36 7.21 -3.17
CA GLU A 289 15.75 7.96 -2.07
C GLU A 289 14.54 7.22 -1.50
N LEU A 290 14.45 7.17 -0.18
CA LEU A 290 13.28 6.69 0.56
C LEU A 290 12.30 7.85 0.73
N LEU A 291 11.02 7.60 0.49
CA LEU A 291 9.95 8.58 0.60
C LEU A 291 8.91 8.08 1.60
N LEU A 292 8.76 8.76 2.74
CA LEU A 292 7.75 8.42 3.75
C LEU A 292 6.34 8.63 3.16
N ALA A 293 5.56 7.56 3.00
CA ALA A 293 4.26 7.58 2.35
C ALA A 293 3.20 6.87 3.23
N PRO A 294 2.89 7.40 4.43
CA PRO A 294 1.99 6.77 5.38
C PRO A 294 0.54 6.77 4.87
N GLY A 295 -0.24 5.84 5.39
CA GLY A 295 -1.67 5.74 5.13
C GLY A 295 -2.15 4.30 5.17
N HIS A 296 -1.52 3.43 4.38
CA HIS A 296 -1.68 1.97 4.46
C HIS A 296 -1.22 1.47 5.84
N THR A 297 0.03 1.75 6.17
CA THR A 297 0.57 1.61 7.52
C THR A 297 1.03 2.95 8.07
N VAL A 298 1.38 2.95 9.36
CA VAL A 298 1.74 4.16 10.09
C VAL A 298 3.00 4.84 9.54
N GLY A 299 3.89 4.10 8.89
CA GLY A 299 5.16 4.56 8.37
C GLY A 299 5.60 3.85 7.08
N LEU A 300 4.66 3.46 6.21
CA LEU A 300 5.01 2.96 4.87
C LEU A 300 5.97 3.93 4.18
N GLN A 301 6.96 3.40 3.47
CA GLN A 301 7.87 4.17 2.63
C GLN A 301 7.96 3.61 1.21
N ALA A 302 7.92 4.51 0.22
CA ALA A 302 8.21 4.22 -1.17
C ALA A 302 9.71 4.40 -1.47
N VAL A 303 10.20 3.85 -2.57
CA VAL A 303 11.58 4.01 -3.03
C VAL A 303 11.59 4.70 -4.39
N MET A 304 12.20 5.88 -4.46
CA MET A 304 12.44 6.59 -5.71
C MET A 304 13.82 6.22 -6.26
N VAL A 305 13.85 5.86 -7.54
CA VAL A 305 15.00 5.30 -8.24
C VAL A 305 15.23 6.07 -9.53
N ASN A 306 16.44 6.58 -9.73
CA ASN A 306 16.84 7.16 -11.01
C ASN A 306 17.17 6.04 -12.01
N THR A 307 16.48 6.03 -13.14
CA THR A 307 16.66 5.05 -14.21
C THR A 307 16.90 5.75 -15.54
N ALA A 308 17.23 5.00 -16.60
CA ALA A 308 17.31 5.56 -17.94
C ALA A 308 15.96 6.08 -18.47
N LYS A 309 14.83 5.60 -17.93
CA LYS A 309 13.47 6.02 -18.29
C LYS A 309 12.98 7.24 -17.48
N GLY A 310 13.76 7.73 -16.52
CA GLY A 310 13.37 8.78 -15.58
C GLY A 310 13.33 8.28 -14.14
N ARG A 311 12.61 9.02 -13.27
CA ARG A 311 12.46 8.66 -11.86
C ARG A 311 11.35 7.63 -11.70
N VAL A 312 11.72 6.40 -11.40
CA VAL A 312 10.79 5.34 -11.01
C VAL A 312 10.47 5.46 -9.54
N ILE A 313 9.22 5.22 -9.14
CA ILE A 313 8.82 5.08 -7.75
C ILE A 313 8.27 3.67 -7.55
N LEU A 314 8.93 2.89 -6.71
CA LEU A 314 8.37 1.66 -6.16
C LEU A 314 7.52 2.06 -4.96
N ALA A 315 6.23 2.21 -5.19
CA ALA A 315 5.29 2.75 -4.20
C ALA A 315 4.82 1.70 -3.20
N SER A 316 5.03 0.41 -3.50
CA SER A 316 4.52 -0.71 -2.71
C SER A 316 3.04 -0.50 -2.41
N ASP A 317 2.59 -0.83 -1.20
CA ASP A 317 1.19 -0.73 -0.81
C ASP A 317 0.69 0.69 -0.53
N CYS A 318 1.44 1.73 -0.91
CA CYS A 318 0.78 3.02 -1.16
C CYS A 318 -0.30 2.85 -2.23
N ALA A 319 -0.21 1.85 -3.10
CA ALA A 319 -1.36 1.33 -3.85
C ALA A 319 -1.22 -0.16 -4.10
N HIS A 320 -2.32 -0.92 -4.10
CA HIS A 320 -2.25 -2.32 -4.52
C HIS A 320 -2.18 -2.47 -6.05
N ILE A 321 -2.81 -1.57 -6.81
CA ILE A 321 -2.87 -1.62 -8.28
C ILE A 321 -2.66 -0.24 -8.92
N HIS A 322 -2.26 -0.16 -10.19
CA HIS A 322 -1.99 1.11 -10.88
C HIS A 322 -3.25 1.96 -10.99
N ARG A 323 -4.42 1.29 -11.09
CA ARG A 323 -5.73 1.92 -11.12
C ARG A 323 -5.97 2.82 -9.91
N SER A 324 -5.49 2.46 -8.72
CA SER A 324 -5.59 3.29 -7.50
C SER A 324 -4.97 4.68 -7.70
N PHE A 325 -3.77 4.74 -8.29
CA PHE A 325 -3.11 6.02 -8.59
C PHE A 325 -3.81 6.80 -9.70
N LYS A 326 -4.51 6.15 -10.63
CA LYS A 326 -5.24 6.83 -11.71
C LYS A 326 -6.57 7.40 -11.24
N GLU A 327 -7.28 6.67 -10.38
CA GLU A 327 -8.63 7.01 -9.93
C GLU A 327 -8.67 7.71 -8.57
N ASP A 328 -7.51 7.82 -7.89
CA ASP A 328 -7.40 8.44 -6.58
C ASP A 328 -8.13 7.67 -5.46
N ILE A 329 -8.13 6.34 -5.58
CA ILE A 329 -8.83 5.43 -4.67
C ILE A 329 -7.82 4.46 -4.04
N PRO A 330 -7.53 4.58 -2.72
CA PRO A 330 -6.61 3.68 -2.02
C PRO A 330 -7.19 2.28 -1.80
N SER A 331 -6.41 1.38 -1.22
CA SER A 331 -6.90 0.04 -0.84
C SER A 331 -7.58 0.04 0.53
N CYS A 332 -8.10 -1.11 0.97
CA CYS A 332 -8.94 -1.18 2.16
C CYS A 332 -8.22 -1.36 3.51
N LEU A 333 -6.89 -1.52 3.51
CA LEU A 333 -6.10 -1.65 4.74
C LEU A 333 -5.57 -0.28 5.15
N ILE A 334 -6.40 0.48 5.87
CA ILE A 334 -6.13 1.89 6.15
C ILE A 334 -5.83 2.11 7.63
N THR A 335 -4.68 2.74 7.90
CA THR A 335 -4.36 3.31 9.22
C THR A 335 -4.64 4.81 9.29
N ASP A 336 -4.47 5.54 8.18
CA ASP A 336 -4.77 6.97 8.08
C ASP A 336 -5.10 7.38 6.63
N MET A 337 -6.39 7.59 6.33
CA MET A 337 -6.85 7.97 4.98
C MET A 337 -6.32 9.34 4.53
N VAL A 338 -6.25 10.32 5.45
CA VAL A 338 -5.85 11.68 5.11
C VAL A 338 -4.35 11.72 4.79
N ALA A 339 -3.55 11.00 5.56
CA ALA A 339 -2.13 10.83 5.27
C ALA A 339 -1.90 10.09 3.94
N TRP A 340 -2.74 9.11 3.62
CA TRP A 340 -2.67 8.38 2.35
C TRP A 340 -2.85 9.30 1.15
N LEU A 341 -3.92 10.11 1.12
CA LEU A 341 -4.19 11.00 -0.01
C LEU A 341 -3.08 12.06 -0.18
N LYS A 342 -2.51 12.55 0.92
CA LYS A 342 -1.30 13.41 0.85
C LYS A 342 -0.08 12.67 0.30
N SER A 343 0.05 11.38 0.58
CA SER A 343 1.09 10.54 -0.03
C SER A 343 0.88 10.40 -1.53
N TYR A 344 -0.36 10.29 -2.02
CA TYR A 344 -0.67 10.33 -3.46
C TYR A 344 -0.21 11.63 -4.10
N ASP A 345 -0.60 12.78 -3.56
CA ASP A 345 -0.15 14.08 -4.06
C ASP A 345 1.38 14.16 -4.13
N LYS A 346 2.05 13.72 -3.05
CA LYS A 346 3.52 13.72 -2.98
C LYS A 346 4.17 12.85 -4.05
N LEU A 347 3.71 11.61 -4.22
CA LEU A 347 4.33 10.67 -5.17
C LEU A 347 4.04 11.07 -6.62
N ARG A 348 2.80 11.49 -6.94
CA ARG A 348 2.43 11.99 -8.27
C ARG A 348 3.17 13.26 -8.65
N GLY A 349 3.51 14.12 -7.68
CA GLY A 349 4.31 15.32 -7.92
C GLY A 349 5.79 15.06 -8.26
N LYS A 350 6.28 13.82 -8.11
CA LYS A 350 7.70 13.48 -8.31
C LYS A 350 7.99 12.81 -9.66
N THR A 351 7.01 12.20 -10.31
CA THR A 351 7.18 11.52 -11.61
C THR A 351 5.82 11.27 -12.30
N SER A 352 5.84 10.82 -13.56
CA SER A 352 4.64 10.42 -14.29
C SER A 352 4.03 9.14 -13.71
N LEU A 353 2.71 9.00 -13.78
CA LEU A 353 1.98 7.83 -13.28
C LEU A 353 2.49 6.49 -13.84
N ASP A 354 2.95 6.47 -15.10
CA ASP A 354 3.49 5.26 -15.74
C ASP A 354 4.84 4.79 -15.16
N LEU A 355 5.45 5.59 -14.27
CA LEU A 355 6.68 5.27 -13.56
C LEU A 355 6.45 5.08 -12.05
N ILE A 356 5.19 4.98 -11.60
CA ILE A 356 4.83 4.67 -10.21
C ILE A 356 4.26 3.25 -10.15
N PHE A 357 4.99 2.35 -9.50
CA PHE A 357 4.66 0.93 -9.42
C PHE A 357 4.00 0.57 -8.07
N PRO A 358 2.77 0.03 -8.09
CA PRO A 358 2.05 -0.43 -6.91
C PRO A 358 2.57 -1.79 -6.40
N GLY A 359 2.09 -2.24 -5.25
CA GLY A 359 2.56 -3.46 -4.59
C GLY A 359 2.15 -4.79 -5.22
N HIS A 360 0.97 -4.87 -5.85
CA HIS A 360 0.35 -6.18 -6.12
C HIS A 360 -0.27 -6.35 -7.52
N ASP A 361 -0.04 -5.40 -8.43
CA ASP A 361 -0.66 -5.43 -9.74
C ASP A 361 -0.09 -6.54 -10.64
N VAL A 362 -0.97 -7.32 -11.28
CA VAL A 362 -0.58 -8.33 -12.26
C VAL A 362 0.09 -7.72 -13.49
N MET A 363 -0.17 -6.43 -13.78
CA MET A 363 0.44 -5.70 -14.89
C MET A 363 1.97 -5.65 -14.82
N MET A 364 2.57 -5.68 -13.61
CA MET A 364 4.04 -5.73 -13.49
C MET A 364 4.66 -6.99 -14.11
N LEU A 365 3.91 -8.10 -14.15
CA LEU A 365 4.33 -9.33 -14.82
C LEU A 365 3.93 -9.37 -16.30
N ASN A 366 2.77 -8.83 -16.63
CA ASN A 366 2.15 -8.99 -17.95
C ASN A 366 2.65 -7.98 -18.99
N ASP A 367 2.98 -6.76 -18.57
CA ASP A 367 3.20 -5.63 -19.47
C ASP A 367 4.69 -5.29 -19.65
N PHE A 368 5.58 -5.99 -18.96
CA PHE A 368 7.01 -5.71 -18.94
C PHE A 368 7.84 -6.89 -19.46
N PRO A 369 9.01 -6.64 -20.07
CA PRO A 369 9.87 -7.71 -20.59
C PRO A 369 10.27 -8.71 -19.50
N LYS A 370 9.92 -9.99 -19.71
CA LYS A 370 10.38 -11.10 -18.87
C LYS A 370 11.87 -11.35 -19.10
N VAL A 371 12.64 -11.40 -18.03
CA VAL A 371 14.10 -11.61 -18.06
C VAL A 371 14.54 -12.92 -17.40
N ALA A 372 13.68 -13.48 -16.55
CA ALA A 372 13.81 -14.81 -15.96
C ALA A 372 12.42 -15.34 -15.58
N GLU A 373 12.32 -16.57 -15.06
CA GLU A 373 11.07 -17.14 -14.58
C GLU A 373 10.42 -16.25 -13.50
N GLU A 374 9.18 -15.80 -13.71
CA GLU A 374 8.46 -14.85 -12.82
C GLU A 374 9.20 -13.54 -12.50
N VAL A 375 10.14 -13.11 -13.36
CA VAL A 375 10.87 -11.84 -13.20
C VAL A 375 10.76 -10.98 -14.46
N THR A 376 10.35 -9.73 -14.28
CA THR A 376 10.27 -8.71 -15.33
C THR A 376 11.17 -7.52 -15.06
N ARG A 377 11.59 -6.83 -16.12
CA ARG A 377 12.35 -5.56 -16.03
C ARG A 377 11.42 -4.37 -16.26
N LEU A 378 11.19 -3.60 -15.20
CA LEU A 378 10.29 -2.44 -15.19
C LEU A 378 10.94 -1.22 -15.88
N ALA A 379 12.20 -0.94 -15.57
CA ALA A 379 12.92 0.23 -16.07
C ALA A 379 14.39 -0.04 -16.34
#